data_AF-A0A401R644-F1
#
_entry.id   AF-A0A401R644-F1
#
_cell.length_a   1.000
_cell.length_b   1.000
_cell.length_c   1.000
_cell.angle_alpha   90.00
_cell.angle_beta   90.00
_cell.angle_gamma   90.00
#
_symmetry.space_group_name_H-M   'P 1'
#
loop_
_entity.id
_entity.type
_entity.pdbx_description
1 polymer ?
#
loop_
_entity_poly.entity_id
_entity_poly.type
_entity_poly.pdbx_seq_one_letter_code
_entity_poly.pdbx_strand_id
1 'polypeptide(L)'
;METTPTTSEPADDGQARTEAANGPEEPARPEEQGDGQELDTDALRVELKAVRAEAARYRTKARETAEALKAARSPEEFQAVAERATELETELHRERLARRYRLPDALAVRIAGADEDAREADAKTLAELFHSKAGGMGRGGLDPSVTSAPSDPGELAASIPRARR
;
A
#
# COMPACT_ATOMS: atom_id res chain seq x y z
N MET A 1 23.86 -12.81 70.63
CA MET A 1 23.90 -12.63 69.17
C MET A 1 22.43 -12.55 68.74
N GLU A 2 21.72 -11.43 68.80
CA GLU A 2 21.97 -10.11 68.16
C GLU A 2 22.36 -10.31 66.69
N THR A 3 21.65 -9.87 65.65
CA THR A 3 20.71 -8.74 65.50
C THR A 3 19.76 -8.93 64.29
N THR A 4 18.58 -8.31 64.35
CA THR A 4 17.81 -7.83 63.18
C THR A 4 18.32 -6.45 62.75
N PRO A 5 18.19 -6.09 61.47
CA PRO A 5 17.78 -4.72 61.10
C PRO A 5 16.62 -4.77 60.08
N THR A 6 15.43 -4.25 60.38
CA THR A 6 15.06 -2.82 60.30
C THR A 6 15.31 -2.24 58.90
N THR A 7 14.28 -2.35 58.06
CA THR A 7 14.09 -1.55 56.85
C THR A 7 13.68 -0.14 57.28
N SER A 8 14.55 0.83 57.03
CA SER A 8 14.25 2.26 57.07
C SER A 8 14.42 2.84 55.66
N GLU A 9 13.38 3.49 55.16
CA GLU A 9 13.49 4.58 54.18
C GLU A 9 14.01 5.84 54.89
N PRO A 10 14.74 6.73 54.20
CA PRO A 10 14.07 7.96 53.76
C PRO A 10 14.57 8.58 52.43
N ALA A 11 13.62 9.25 51.76
CA ALA A 11 13.64 10.57 51.09
C ALA A 11 14.83 11.08 50.24
N ASP A 12 14.50 11.38 48.97
CA ASP A 12 14.55 12.71 48.32
C ASP A 12 15.89 13.48 48.25
N ASP A 13 16.49 13.59 47.06
CA ASP A 13 16.57 14.82 46.22
C ASP A 13 17.57 14.61 45.05
N GLY A 14 17.27 15.11 43.84
CA GLY A 14 18.26 15.10 42.74
C GLY A 14 17.73 15.08 41.31
N GLN A 15 17.04 16.16 40.94
CA GLN A 15 16.71 16.63 39.59
C GLN A 15 17.58 16.12 38.40
N ALA A 16 16.89 15.59 37.39
CA ALA A 16 17.07 16.03 36.01
C ALA A 16 15.74 15.93 35.26
N ARG A 17 14.99 17.03 35.23
CA ARG A 17 13.97 17.28 34.21
C ARG A 17 14.66 17.21 32.84
N THR A 18 14.23 16.29 31.99
CA THR A 18 14.23 16.54 30.54
C THR A 18 12.80 16.47 30.06
N GLU A 19 12.40 17.56 29.44
CA GLU A 19 11.08 17.86 28.95
C GLU A 19 10.63 16.83 27.93
N ALA A 20 9.38 16.41 28.10
CA ALA A 20 8.59 15.85 27.03
C ALA A 20 8.43 16.91 25.92
N ALA A 21 9.00 16.64 24.75
CA ALA A 21 8.54 17.22 23.48
C ALA A 21 9.15 16.43 22.31
N ASN A 22 8.61 15.23 22.06
CA ASN A 22 8.60 14.65 20.71
C ASN A 22 7.37 13.76 20.65
N GLY A 23 6.24 14.39 20.32
CA GLY A 23 5.02 13.67 19.96
C GLY A 23 5.29 12.80 18.73
N PRO A 24 4.64 11.65 18.61
CA PRO A 24 4.81 10.77 17.45
C PRO A 24 4.42 11.54 16.19
N GLU A 25 5.29 11.50 15.18
CA GLU A 25 4.98 11.89 13.80
C GLU A 25 3.68 11.18 13.39
N GLU A 26 2.62 11.97 13.30
CA GLU A 26 1.36 11.56 12.71
C GLU A 26 1.64 11.28 11.22
N PRO A 27 1.41 10.06 10.69
CA PRO A 27 1.60 9.83 9.27
C PRO A 27 0.62 10.72 8.53
N ALA A 28 1.17 11.58 7.65
CA ALA A 28 0.44 12.47 6.78
C ALA A 28 -0.71 11.70 6.12
N ARG A 29 -1.94 12.08 6.47
CA ARG A 29 -3.14 11.61 5.76
C ARG A 29 -3.03 12.09 4.31
N PRO A 30 -3.19 11.22 3.31
CA PRO A 30 -3.32 11.68 1.94
C PRO A 30 -4.55 12.57 1.87
N GLU A 31 -4.39 13.79 1.37
CA GLU A 31 -5.50 14.71 1.13
C GLU A 31 -6.55 14.01 0.27
N GLU A 32 -7.77 13.89 0.79
CA GLU A 32 -8.95 13.58 0.00
C GLU A 32 -9.17 14.72 -1.00
N GLN A 33 -8.59 14.60 -2.19
CA GLN A 33 -9.14 15.23 -3.38
C GLN A 33 -10.47 14.52 -3.68
N GLY A 34 -11.50 14.93 -2.93
CA GLY A 34 -12.88 14.59 -3.19
C GLY A 34 -13.36 15.35 -4.42
N ASP A 35 -13.01 14.85 -5.60
CA ASP A 35 -13.78 15.15 -6.80
C ASP A 35 -15.19 14.60 -6.57
N GLY A 36 -16.18 15.51 -6.58
CA GLY A 36 -17.60 15.21 -6.38
C GLY A 36 -18.18 14.37 -7.52
N GLN A 37 -17.76 13.11 -7.64
CA GLN A 37 -18.46 12.10 -8.40
C GLN A 37 -19.69 11.70 -7.58
N GLU A 38 -20.88 12.02 -8.09
CA GLU A 38 -22.12 11.42 -7.63
C GLU A 38 -21.91 9.90 -7.61
N LEU A 39 -21.81 9.34 -6.41
CA LEU A 39 -21.57 7.92 -6.22
C LEU A 39 -22.75 7.17 -6.82
N ASP A 40 -22.51 6.46 -7.91
CA ASP A 40 -23.50 5.59 -8.51
C ASP A 40 -23.95 4.56 -7.47
N THR A 41 -25.18 4.72 -6.99
CA THR A 41 -25.74 3.88 -5.92
C THR A 41 -25.80 2.41 -6.33
N ASP A 42 -25.88 2.10 -7.63
CA ASP A 42 -25.87 0.74 -8.12
C ASP A 42 -24.45 0.16 -8.09
N ALA A 43 -23.44 0.94 -8.47
CA ALA A 43 -22.04 0.57 -8.31
C ALA A 43 -21.69 0.27 -6.84
N LEU A 44 -22.12 1.14 -5.90
CA LEU A 44 -21.92 0.92 -4.46
C LEU A 44 -22.61 -0.35 -3.94
N ARG A 45 -23.81 -0.67 -4.43
CA ARG A 45 -24.51 -1.92 -4.07
C ARG A 45 -23.76 -3.15 -4.57
N VAL A 46 -23.17 -3.08 -5.77
CA VAL A 46 -22.35 -4.16 -6.33
C VAL A 46 -21.09 -4.35 -5.49
N GLU A 47 -20.39 -3.27 -5.17
CA GLU A 47 -19.19 -3.31 -4.31
C GLU A 47 -19.52 -3.88 -2.93
N LEU A 48 -20.61 -3.43 -2.29
CA LEU A 48 -21.03 -3.97 -1.00
C LEU A 48 -21.34 -5.48 -1.06
N LYS A 49 -21.93 -5.97 -2.16
CA LYS A 49 -22.16 -7.41 -2.35
C LYS A 49 -20.84 -8.16 -2.53
N ALA A 50 -19.89 -7.61 -3.29
CA ALA A 50 -18.56 -8.20 -3.47
C ALA A 50 -17.82 -8.31 -2.13
N VAL A 51 -17.76 -7.22 -1.36
CA VAL A 51 -17.14 -7.19 -0.03
C VAL A 51 -17.82 -8.17 0.94
N ARG A 52 -19.15 -8.29 0.90
CA ARG A 52 -19.88 -9.29 1.71
C ARG A 52 -19.54 -10.73 1.30
N ALA A 53 -19.39 -11.00 0.00
CA ALA A 53 -18.98 -12.32 -0.48
C ALA A 53 -17.55 -12.66 -0.07
N GLU A 54 -16.63 -11.70 -0.14
CA GLU A 54 -15.27 -11.83 0.39
C GLU A 54 -15.27 -12.12 1.89
N ALA A 55 -16.00 -11.33 2.67
CA ALA A 55 -16.13 -11.55 4.11
C ALA A 55 -16.70 -12.94 4.44
N ALA A 56 -17.64 -13.44 3.65
CA ALA A 56 -18.15 -14.80 3.80
C ALA A 56 -17.06 -15.84 3.53
N ARG A 57 -16.25 -15.68 2.47
CA ARG A 57 -15.12 -16.57 2.16
C ARG A 57 -14.10 -16.61 3.28
N TYR A 58 -13.68 -15.45 3.83
CA TYR A 58 -12.73 -15.43 4.94
C TYR A 58 -13.29 -16.07 6.21
N ARG A 59 -14.59 -15.91 6.50
CA ARG A 59 -15.24 -16.61 7.62
C ARG A 59 -15.20 -18.12 7.43
N THR A 60 -15.43 -18.61 6.22
CA THR A 60 -15.31 -20.04 5.91
C THR A 60 -13.87 -20.51 6.08
N LYS A 61 -12.89 -19.83 5.48
CA LYS A 61 -11.45 -20.15 5.65
C LYS A 61 -11.05 -20.18 7.13
N ALA A 62 -11.49 -19.21 7.93
CA ALA A 62 -11.20 -19.16 9.37
C ALA A 62 -11.81 -20.32 10.16
N ARG A 63 -12.99 -20.81 9.75
CA ARG A 63 -13.60 -22.00 10.35
C ARG A 63 -12.84 -23.25 9.95
N GLU A 64 -12.48 -23.38 8.67
CA GLU A 64 -11.70 -24.51 8.14
C GLU A 64 -10.32 -24.60 8.81
N THR A 65 -9.62 -23.47 8.99
CA THR A 65 -8.33 -23.46 9.71
C THR A 65 -8.50 -23.81 11.20
N ALA A 66 -9.54 -23.31 11.85
CA ALA A 66 -9.85 -23.66 13.23
C ALA A 66 -10.23 -25.15 13.40
N GLU A 67 -10.96 -25.73 12.45
CA GLU A 67 -11.26 -27.16 12.41
C GLU A 67 -10.01 -27.99 12.13
N ALA A 68 -9.15 -27.56 11.21
CA ALA A 68 -7.87 -28.21 10.93
C ALA A 68 -6.94 -28.20 12.15
N LEU A 69 -6.87 -27.09 12.90
CA LEU A 69 -6.13 -27.02 14.17
C LEU A 69 -6.68 -27.99 15.22
N LYS A 70 -8.01 -28.16 15.30
CA LYS A 70 -8.64 -29.12 16.22
C LYS A 70 -8.42 -30.58 15.79
N ALA A 71 -8.33 -30.82 14.48
CA ALA A 71 -8.15 -32.15 13.91
C ALA A 71 -6.68 -32.60 13.90
N ALA A 72 -5.73 -31.66 13.93
CA ALA A 72 -4.29 -31.95 13.96
C ALA A 72 -3.92 -32.77 15.20
N ARG A 73 -3.17 -33.85 14.98
CA ARG A 73 -2.71 -34.78 16.01
C ARG A 73 -1.20 -34.89 16.08
N SER A 74 -0.50 -34.45 15.05
CA SER A 74 0.96 -34.42 15.02
C SER A 74 1.51 -32.99 15.07
N PRO A 75 2.72 -32.78 15.62
CA PRO A 75 3.36 -31.47 15.62
C PRO A 75 3.60 -30.93 14.20
N GLU A 76 3.85 -31.80 13.22
CA GLU A 76 3.99 -31.38 11.82
C GLU A 76 2.66 -30.86 11.26
N GLU A 77 1.53 -31.48 11.60
CA GLU A 77 0.20 -31.02 11.19
C GLU A 77 -0.13 -29.65 11.82
N PHE A 78 0.23 -29.43 13.09
CA PHE A 78 0.08 -28.11 13.72
C PHE A 78 0.91 -27.04 13.02
N GLN A 79 2.17 -27.34 12.70
CA GLN A 79 3.05 -26.42 11.97
C GLN A 79 2.49 -26.10 10.58
N ALA A 80 2.02 -27.11 9.84
CA ALA A 80 1.43 -26.90 8.52
C ALA A 80 0.17 -26.01 8.58
N VAL A 81 -0.66 -26.12 9.61
CA VAL A 81 -1.82 -25.24 9.76
C VAL A 81 -1.41 -23.83 10.22
N ALA A 82 -0.36 -23.71 11.03
CA ALA A 82 0.21 -22.42 11.42
C ALA A 82 0.82 -21.69 10.21
N GLU A 83 1.57 -22.37 9.35
CA GLU A 83 2.12 -21.81 8.11
C GLU A 83 1.00 -21.34 7.16
N ARG A 84 -0.07 -22.11 7.01
CA ARG A 84 -1.23 -21.66 6.23
C ARG A 84 -1.89 -20.42 6.83
N ALA A 85 -1.93 -20.30 8.16
CA ALA A 85 -2.48 -19.12 8.81
C ALA A 85 -1.60 -17.89 8.58
N THR A 86 -0.27 -18.01 8.70
CA THR A 86 0.65 -16.91 8.42
C THR A 86 0.62 -16.51 6.95
N GLU A 87 0.53 -17.47 6.02
CA GLU A 87 0.33 -17.17 4.60
C GLU A 87 -0.94 -16.35 4.35
N LEU A 88 -2.08 -16.72 4.95
CA LEU A 88 -3.32 -15.96 4.84
C LEU A 88 -3.23 -14.55 5.43
N GLU A 89 -2.50 -14.38 6.54
CA GLU A 89 -2.23 -13.07 7.12
C GLU A 89 -1.40 -12.19 6.17
N THR A 90 -0.37 -12.76 5.54
CA THR A 90 0.43 -12.04 4.56
C THR A 90 -0.36 -11.67 3.30
N GLU A 91 -1.25 -12.55 2.83
CA GLU A 91 -2.15 -12.28 1.70
C GLU A 91 -3.09 -11.09 2.02
N LEU A 92 -3.76 -11.13 3.16
CA LEU A 92 -4.63 -10.04 3.62
C LEU A 92 -3.87 -8.71 3.80
N HIS A 93 -2.63 -8.77 4.28
CA HIS A 93 -1.81 -7.58 4.42
C HIS A 93 -1.47 -6.96 3.05
N ARG A 94 -1.11 -7.78 2.05
CA ARG A 94 -0.87 -7.33 0.67
C ARG A 94 -2.13 -6.71 0.05
N GLU A 95 -3.30 -7.31 0.23
CA GLU A 95 -4.56 -6.75 -0.25
C GLU A 95 -4.87 -5.38 0.38
N ARG A 96 -4.63 -5.24 1.69
CA ARG A 96 -4.79 -3.95 2.39
C ARG A 96 -3.84 -2.89 1.85
N LEU A 97 -2.58 -3.25 1.59
CA LEU A 97 -1.60 -2.34 0.98
C LEU A 97 -2.02 -1.94 -0.43
N ALA A 98 -2.48 -2.88 -1.26
CA ALA A 98 -2.97 -2.57 -2.60
C ALA A 98 -4.09 -1.52 -2.56
N ARG A 99 -5.10 -1.72 -1.69
CA ARG A 99 -6.20 -0.76 -1.51
C ARG A 99 -5.73 0.59 -0.95
N ARG A 100 -4.82 0.59 0.03
CA ARG A 100 -4.21 1.81 0.61
C ARG A 100 -3.54 2.65 -0.47
N TYR A 101 -2.79 2.01 -1.36
CA TYR A 101 -2.04 2.66 -2.43
C TYR A 101 -2.82 2.75 -3.76
N ARG A 102 -4.15 2.56 -3.74
CA ARG A 102 -5.02 2.66 -4.94
C ARG A 102 -4.57 1.78 -6.10
N LEU A 103 -4.01 0.62 -5.80
CA LEU A 103 -3.66 -0.42 -6.76
C LEU A 103 -4.85 -1.37 -6.97
N PRO A 104 -5.06 -1.89 -8.18
CA PRO A 104 -6.01 -2.99 -8.41
C PRO A 104 -5.68 -4.21 -7.54
N ASP A 105 -6.71 -4.88 -6.98
CA ASP A 105 -6.54 -6.08 -6.14
C ASP A 105 -5.74 -7.20 -6.85
N ALA A 106 -5.80 -7.28 -8.18
CA ALA A 106 -4.99 -8.20 -8.99
C ALA A 106 -3.47 -7.98 -8.85
N LEU A 107 -3.03 -6.78 -8.44
CA LEU A 107 -1.63 -6.46 -8.18
C LEU A 107 -1.21 -6.75 -6.73
N ALA A 108 -2.13 -7.02 -5.81
CA ALA A 108 -1.79 -7.35 -4.42
C ALA A 108 -0.84 -8.56 -4.33
N VAL A 109 -1.06 -9.58 -5.16
CA VAL A 109 -0.21 -10.79 -5.24
C VAL A 109 1.23 -10.47 -5.66
N ARG A 110 1.47 -9.33 -6.33
CA ARG A 110 2.80 -8.93 -6.79
C ARG A 110 3.58 -8.15 -5.75
N ILE A 111 2.96 -7.70 -4.66
CA ILE A 111 3.62 -6.94 -3.60
C ILE A 111 4.63 -7.86 -2.89
N ALA A 112 5.91 -7.58 -3.11
CA ALA A 112 7.04 -8.34 -2.58
C ALA A 112 7.55 -7.74 -1.26
N GLY A 113 8.20 -8.57 -0.43
CA GLY A 113 8.79 -8.14 0.84
C GLY A 113 8.69 -9.21 1.93
N ALA A 114 9.77 -9.37 2.69
CA ALA A 114 9.84 -10.33 3.80
C ALA A 114 9.11 -9.81 5.05
N ASP A 115 9.16 -8.50 5.24
CA ASP A 115 8.65 -7.71 6.36
C ASP A 115 7.61 -6.69 5.90
N GLU A 116 6.90 -6.12 6.86
CA GLU A 116 5.82 -5.15 6.61
C GLU A 116 6.34 -3.89 5.89
N ASP A 117 7.45 -3.34 6.37
CA ASP A 117 8.06 -2.14 5.79
C ASP A 117 8.51 -2.36 4.33
N ALA A 118 9.14 -3.50 4.04
CA ALA A 118 9.54 -3.82 2.66
C ALA A 118 8.35 -3.97 1.72
N ARG A 119 7.23 -4.55 2.19
CA ARG A 119 6.00 -4.68 1.39
C ARG A 119 5.35 -3.32 1.14
N GLU A 120 5.35 -2.45 2.14
CA GLU A 120 4.84 -1.10 1.98
C GLU A 120 5.68 -0.29 0.99
N ALA A 121 7.01 -0.39 1.06
CA ALA A 121 7.91 0.24 0.10
C ALA A 121 7.69 -0.27 -1.34
N ASP A 122 7.50 -1.59 -1.52
CA ASP A 122 7.21 -2.17 -2.84
C ASP A 122 5.83 -1.75 -3.36
N ALA A 123 4.79 -1.77 -2.51
CA ALA A 123 3.46 -1.31 -2.86
C ALA A 123 3.45 0.17 -3.29
N LYS A 124 4.19 1.02 -2.57
CA LYS A 124 4.37 2.42 -2.92
C LYS A 124 5.07 2.57 -4.28
N THR A 125 6.14 1.82 -4.50
CA THR A 125 6.86 1.82 -5.79
C THR A 125 5.95 1.39 -6.95
N LEU A 126 5.16 0.34 -6.76
CA LEU A 126 4.19 -0.14 -7.74
C LEU A 126 3.12 0.90 -8.03
N ALA A 127 2.64 1.63 -7.02
CA ALA A 127 1.69 2.72 -7.19
C ALA A 127 2.30 3.86 -8.00
N GLU A 128 3.49 4.33 -7.63
CA GLU A 128 4.21 5.36 -8.39
C GLU A 128 4.34 4.98 -9.87
N LEU A 129 4.71 3.74 -10.19
CA LEU A 129 4.79 3.26 -11.57
C LEU A 129 3.43 3.16 -12.28
N PHE A 130 2.40 2.73 -11.56
CA PHE A 130 1.05 2.58 -12.12
C PHE A 130 0.41 3.93 -12.43
N HIS A 131 0.53 4.89 -11.51
CA HIS A 131 -0.07 6.22 -11.65
C HIS A 131 0.78 7.18 -12.49
N SER A 132 2.12 7.05 -12.51
CA SER A 132 3.00 7.91 -13.33
C SER A 132 2.87 7.68 -14.84
N LYS A 133 2.35 6.53 -15.28
CA LYS A 133 2.15 6.22 -16.71
C LYS A 133 1.13 7.12 -17.41
N ALA A 134 0.40 7.97 -16.68
CA ALA A 134 -0.45 9.01 -17.25
C ALA A 134 0.34 10.25 -17.76
N GLY A 135 1.60 10.42 -17.35
CA GLY A 135 2.41 11.59 -17.66
C GLY A 135 3.39 11.36 -18.81
N GLY A 136 2.91 11.38 -20.05
CA GLY A 136 3.79 11.54 -21.21
C GLY A 136 3.93 10.32 -22.11
N MET A 137 2.82 9.91 -22.74
CA MET A 137 2.94 9.66 -24.17
C MET A 137 3.49 10.96 -24.77
N GLY A 138 4.72 10.94 -25.26
CA GLY A 138 5.29 12.07 -25.99
C GLY A 138 4.26 12.58 -27.01
N ARG A 139 4.28 13.88 -27.30
CA ARG A 139 3.49 14.48 -28.38
C ARG A 139 3.94 13.93 -29.73
N GLY A 140 3.78 12.64 -29.96
CA GLY A 140 3.82 11.99 -31.25
C GLY A 140 2.50 12.29 -31.91
N GLY A 141 2.42 13.47 -32.54
CA GLY A 141 1.30 13.87 -33.35
C GLY A 141 1.83 14.64 -34.54
N LEU A 142 1.71 14.05 -35.73
CA LEU A 142 1.14 14.79 -36.85
C LEU A 142 -0.23 15.26 -36.35
N ASP A 143 -0.26 16.41 -35.70
CA ASP A 143 -1.50 17.06 -35.35
C ASP A 143 -2.18 17.43 -36.69
N PRO A 144 -3.36 16.88 -37.01
CA PRO A 144 -4.00 17.13 -38.31
C PRO A 144 -4.47 18.58 -38.45
N SER A 145 -4.41 19.38 -37.37
CA SER A 145 -4.71 20.82 -37.38
C SER A 145 -3.48 21.70 -37.65
N VAL A 146 -2.24 21.17 -37.51
CA VAL A 146 -1.08 21.85 -38.08
C VAL A 146 -1.06 21.59 -39.57
N THR A 147 -0.96 22.68 -40.33
CA THR A 147 -0.83 22.66 -41.78
C THR A 147 0.20 21.63 -42.20
N SER A 148 -0.20 20.68 -43.04
CA SER A 148 0.68 19.63 -43.57
C SER A 148 1.98 20.26 -44.05
N ALA A 149 3.11 19.69 -43.63
CA ALA A 149 4.41 20.07 -44.16
C ALA A 149 4.38 19.94 -45.70
N PRO A 150 5.04 20.85 -46.45
CA PRO A 150 5.10 20.77 -47.90
C PRO A 150 5.74 19.44 -48.32
N SER A 151 5.11 18.77 -49.28
CA SER A 151 5.58 17.48 -49.79
C SER A 151 6.79 17.61 -50.73
N ASP A 152 7.10 18.85 -51.16
CA ASP A 152 8.31 19.15 -51.92
C ASP A 152 9.52 19.29 -50.97
N PRO A 153 10.57 18.45 -51.10
CA PRO A 153 11.76 18.54 -50.27
C PRO A 153 12.48 19.90 -50.36
N GLY A 154 12.35 20.63 -51.48
CA GLY A 154 12.95 21.95 -51.66
C GLY A 154 12.33 23.01 -50.76
N GLU A 155 11.00 23.03 -50.67
CA GLU A 155 10.25 23.96 -49.82
C GLU A 155 10.45 23.65 -48.32
N LEU A 156 10.52 22.37 -47.98
CA LEU A 156 10.82 21.92 -46.61
C LEU A 156 12.21 22.38 -46.15
N ALA A 157 13.20 22.31 -47.05
CA ALA A 157 14.56 22.77 -46.73
C ALA A 157 14.64 24.30 -46.57
N ALA A 158 13.78 25.05 -47.26
CA ALA A 158 13.69 26.51 -47.16
C ALA A 158 12.96 26.99 -45.89
N SER A 159 12.02 26.20 -45.35
CA SER A 159 11.29 26.54 -44.12
C SER A 159 12.12 26.41 -42.84
N ILE A 160 13.32 25.80 -42.89
CA ILE A 160 14.21 25.65 -41.74
C ILE A 160 15.12 26.89 -41.63
N PRO A 161 15.03 27.69 -40.55
CA PRO A 161 15.83 28.90 -40.41
C PRO A 161 17.32 28.57 -40.32
N ARG A 162 18.11 29.04 -41.29
CA ARG A 162 19.56 28.92 -41.27
C ARG A 162 20.15 29.98 -40.35
N ALA A 163 20.78 29.57 -39.26
CA ALA A 163 21.60 30.45 -38.45
C ALA A 163 22.72 31.03 -39.33
N ARG A 164 22.70 32.35 -39.55
CA ARG A 164 23.81 33.03 -40.24
C ARG A 164 25.03 32.96 -39.31
N ARG A 165 26.10 32.33 -39.80
CA ARG A 165 27.43 32.42 -39.21
C ARG A 165 28.08 33.73 -39.61
#